data_AF-A0A452H6I7-F1
#
_entry.id   AF-A0A452H6I7-F1
#
_cell.length_a   1.000
_cell.length_b   1.000
_cell.length_c   1.000
_cell.angle_alpha   90.00
_cell.angle_beta   90.00
_cell.angle_gamma   90.00
#
_symmetry.space_group_name_H-M   'P 1'
#
loop_
_entity.id
_entity.type
_entity.pdbx_description
1 polymer ?
#
loop_
_entity_poly.entity_id
_entity_poly.type
_entity_poly.pdbx_seq_one_letter_code
_entity_poly.pdbx_strand_id
1 'polypeptide(L)'
;MEAFLKELNLACKHLIEFRHMYEYENRIKTFTDWPFMENCKCTPEHMARAGFIHCPSANEPDVAKCFFCLIELEGWEPNDDPHCRTSFILENCGTHSKRPSNCGFLSLAKNFDDLTMEEYYMLEMDRFGIDADSVDGLELEHPGEKLVGALHPLAAKLP
;
A
#
# COMPACT_ATOMS: atom_id res chain seq x y z
N MET A 1 -3.35 27.85 -4.31
CA MET A 1 -3.87 27.16 -5.51
C MET A 1 -2.79 26.32 -6.18
N GLU A 2 -1.57 26.82 -6.42
CA GLU A 2 -0.49 26.02 -7.03
C GLU A 2 0.06 24.88 -6.14
N ALA A 3 0.28 25.13 -4.84
CA ALA A 3 0.69 24.08 -3.90
C ALA A 3 -0.33 22.94 -3.83
N PHE A 4 -1.60 23.33 -3.82
CA PHE A 4 -2.73 22.42 -3.81
C PHE A 4 -2.83 21.56 -5.09
N LEU A 5 -2.61 22.16 -6.27
CA LEU A 5 -2.56 21.42 -7.54
C LEU A 5 -1.38 20.44 -7.58
N LYS A 6 -0.25 20.75 -6.94
CA LYS A 6 0.90 19.84 -6.82
C LYS A 6 0.59 18.64 -5.93
N GLU A 7 -0.06 18.86 -4.79
CA GLU A 7 -0.49 17.78 -3.89
C GLU A 7 -1.47 16.83 -4.57
N LEU A 8 -2.48 17.36 -5.27
CA LEU A 8 -3.43 16.55 -6.03
C LEU A 8 -2.74 15.76 -7.15
N ASN A 9 -1.80 16.38 -7.88
CA ASN A 9 -1.03 15.69 -8.91
C ASN A 9 -0.19 14.54 -8.34
N LEU A 10 0.46 14.77 -7.19
CA LEU A 10 1.29 13.77 -6.53
C LEU A 10 0.44 12.60 -6.02
N ALA A 11 -0.68 12.88 -5.38
CA ALA A 11 -1.63 11.85 -4.95
C ALA A 11 -2.19 11.04 -6.13
N CYS A 12 -2.56 11.71 -7.24
CA CYS A 12 -3.00 11.04 -8.47
C CYS A 12 -1.87 10.21 -9.11
N LYS A 13 -0.62 10.68 -9.07
CA LYS A 13 0.52 9.94 -9.57
C LYS A 13 0.77 8.67 -8.74
N HIS A 14 0.70 8.76 -7.42
CA HIS A 14 0.81 7.58 -6.54
C HIS A 14 -0.36 6.61 -6.71
N LEU A 15 -1.59 7.11 -6.84
CA LEU A 15 -2.77 6.31 -7.22
C LEU A 15 -2.53 5.48 -8.48
N ILE A 16 -1.95 6.09 -9.51
CA ILE A 16 -1.67 5.45 -10.79
C ILE A 16 -0.48 4.48 -10.68
N GLU A 17 0.60 4.88 -10.01
CA GLU A 17 1.80 4.05 -9.84
C GLU A 17 1.52 2.79 -9.01
N PHE A 18 0.76 2.92 -7.91
CA PHE A 18 0.41 1.77 -7.07
C PHE A 18 -0.72 0.92 -7.66
N ARG A 19 -1.54 1.46 -8.58
CA ARG A 19 -2.53 0.65 -9.31
C ARG A 19 -1.86 -0.47 -10.09
N HIS A 20 -0.74 -0.19 -10.77
CA HIS A 20 -0.02 -1.24 -11.51
C HIS A 20 0.56 -2.30 -10.58
N MET A 21 0.76 -1.98 -9.30
CA MET A 21 1.30 -2.93 -8.32
C MET A 21 0.27 -3.94 -7.82
N TYR A 22 -1.01 -3.87 -8.23
CA TYR A 22 -1.94 -4.98 -8.04
C TYR A 22 -1.53 -6.21 -8.86
N GLU A 23 -0.87 -6.02 -10.00
CA GLU A 23 -0.30 -7.10 -10.79
C GLU A 23 0.95 -7.66 -10.11
N TYR A 24 0.94 -8.98 -9.85
CA TYR A 24 2.09 -9.68 -9.26
C TYR A 24 3.38 -9.45 -10.05
N GLU A 25 3.30 -9.45 -11.38
CA GLU A 25 4.44 -9.28 -12.29
C GLU A 25 5.12 -7.92 -12.15
N ASN A 26 4.40 -6.89 -11.75
CA ASN A 26 5.00 -5.57 -11.52
C ASN A 26 5.71 -5.52 -10.17
N ARG A 27 5.18 -6.21 -9.15
CA ARG A 27 5.84 -6.30 -7.84
C ARG A 27 7.13 -7.11 -7.89
N ILE A 28 7.12 -8.28 -8.54
CA ILE A 28 8.31 -9.14 -8.63
C ILE A 28 9.47 -8.43 -9.36
N LYS A 29 9.17 -7.64 -10.39
CA LYS A 29 10.18 -6.86 -11.14
C LYS A 29 10.90 -5.80 -10.31
N THR A 30 10.36 -5.42 -9.15
CA THR A 30 11.02 -4.44 -8.28
C THR A 30 12.25 -5.03 -7.59
N PHE A 31 12.30 -6.35 -7.38
CA PHE A 31 13.37 -7.04 -6.67
C PHE A 31 14.55 -7.35 -7.61
N THR A 32 15.37 -6.34 -7.92
CA THR A 32 16.53 -6.50 -8.82
C THR A 32 17.78 -7.02 -8.11
N ASP A 33 18.08 -6.50 -6.91
CA ASP A 33 19.30 -6.79 -6.14
C ASP A 33 18.95 -7.31 -4.74
N TRP A 34 17.89 -8.11 -4.65
CA TRP A 34 17.42 -8.65 -3.38
C TRP A 34 18.37 -9.71 -2.82
N PRO A 35 18.82 -9.58 -1.55
CA PRO A 35 19.86 -10.46 -1.01
C PRO A 35 19.40 -11.89 -0.71
N PHE A 36 18.09 -12.13 -0.59
CA PHE A 36 17.53 -13.42 -0.16
C PHE A 36 16.88 -14.16 -1.33
N MET A 37 17.64 -15.06 -1.96
CA MET A 37 17.19 -15.82 -3.13
C MET A 37 16.86 -17.27 -2.72
N GLU A 38 17.77 -18.22 -2.94
CA GLU A 38 17.53 -19.63 -2.66
C GLU A 38 17.55 -19.95 -1.15
N ASN A 39 16.77 -20.95 -0.75
CA ASN A 39 16.67 -21.46 0.64
C ASN A 39 16.25 -20.42 1.70
N CYS A 40 15.69 -19.29 1.28
CA CYS A 40 15.11 -18.27 2.16
C CYS A 40 13.57 -18.33 2.10
N LYS A 41 12.90 -17.84 3.14
CA LYS A 41 11.45 -17.62 3.14
C LYS A 41 11.06 -16.26 2.57
N CYS A 42 11.91 -15.26 2.73
CA CYS A 42 11.74 -13.92 2.20
C CYS A 42 12.28 -13.77 0.76
N THR A 43 12.02 -14.76 -0.11
CA THR A 43 12.40 -14.67 -1.53
C THR A 43 11.60 -13.59 -2.25
N PRO A 44 12.07 -13.05 -3.40
CA PRO A 44 11.32 -12.08 -4.19
C PRO A 44 9.88 -12.52 -4.48
N GLU A 45 9.66 -13.81 -4.76
CA GLU A 45 8.33 -14.37 -5.02
C GLU A 45 7.43 -14.33 -3.80
N HIS A 46 7.95 -14.68 -2.62
CA HIS A 46 7.20 -14.64 -1.37
C HIS A 46 6.91 -13.20 -0.94
N MET A 47 7.90 -12.31 -1.09
CA MET A 47 7.75 -10.88 -0.84
C MET A 47 6.67 -10.27 -1.75
N ALA A 48 6.73 -10.50 -3.05
CA ALA A 48 5.76 -10.01 -4.02
C ALA A 48 4.36 -10.61 -3.78
N ARG A 49 4.23 -11.88 -3.36
CA ARG A 49 2.93 -12.48 -2.98
C ARG A 49 2.33 -11.83 -1.73
N ALA A 50 3.16 -11.45 -0.76
CA ALA A 50 2.73 -10.69 0.42
C ALA A 50 2.44 -9.21 0.15
N GLY A 51 2.58 -8.75 -1.10
CA GLY A 51 2.29 -7.36 -1.49
C GLY A 51 3.46 -6.40 -1.29
N PHE A 52 4.68 -6.90 -1.07
CA PHE A 52 5.86 -6.06 -1.01
C PHE A 52 6.39 -5.71 -2.39
N ILE A 53 6.96 -4.50 -2.47
CA ILE A 53 7.84 -4.02 -3.52
C ILE A 53 9.19 -3.66 -2.90
N HIS A 54 10.28 -3.87 -3.64
CA HIS A 54 11.62 -3.49 -3.21
C HIS A 54 11.83 -1.99 -3.47
N CYS A 55 12.29 -1.26 -2.46
CA CYS A 55 12.52 0.18 -2.51
C CYS A 55 13.92 0.51 -1.94
N PRO A 56 15.00 0.02 -2.56
CA PRO A 56 16.34 0.16 -2.00
C PRO A 56 16.82 1.61 -2.03
N SER A 57 17.52 2.02 -0.97
CA SER A 57 18.31 3.24 -0.92
C SER A 57 19.80 2.90 -0.82
N ALA A 58 20.69 3.89 -1.03
CA ALA A 58 22.13 3.66 -0.91
C ALA A 58 22.56 3.17 0.49
N ASN A 59 21.78 3.52 1.52
CA ASN A 59 22.04 3.15 2.90
C ASN A 59 21.21 1.95 3.37
N GLU A 60 20.08 1.69 2.70
CA GLU A 60 19.09 0.71 3.11
C GLU A 60 18.74 -0.20 1.91
N PRO A 61 19.63 -1.16 1.58
CA PRO A 61 19.51 -1.95 0.36
C PRO A 61 18.39 -3.00 0.42
N ASP A 62 17.84 -3.31 1.59
CA ASP A 62 16.82 -4.36 1.80
C ASP A 62 15.45 -3.79 2.23
N VAL A 63 15.22 -2.48 2.04
CA VAL A 63 13.91 -1.89 2.32
C VAL A 63 12.86 -2.44 1.36
N ALA A 64 11.79 -3.00 1.94
CA ALA A 64 10.62 -3.44 1.23
C ALA A 64 9.37 -2.71 1.74
N LYS A 65 8.52 -2.26 0.82
CA LYS A 65 7.30 -1.53 1.12
C LYS A 65 6.08 -2.31 0.66
N CYS A 66 5.05 -2.44 1.50
CA CYS A 66 3.77 -2.95 1.01
C CYS A 66 3.12 -1.91 0.09
N PHE A 67 2.81 -2.27 -1.15
CA PHE A 67 2.20 -1.32 -2.12
C PHE A 67 0.80 -0.83 -1.67
N PHE A 68 0.14 -1.61 -0.81
CA PHE A 68 -1.19 -1.34 -0.33
C PHE A 68 -1.16 -0.52 0.95
N CYS A 69 -0.77 -1.12 2.07
CA CYS A 69 -0.80 -0.43 3.37
C CYS A 69 0.39 0.52 3.60
N LEU A 70 1.30 0.64 2.62
CA LEU A 70 2.46 1.53 2.62
C LEU A 70 3.42 1.32 3.80
N ILE A 71 3.35 0.17 4.47
CA ILE A 71 4.30 -0.16 5.54
C ILE A 71 5.67 -0.45 4.91
N GLU A 72 6.70 0.18 5.46
CA GLU A 72 8.10 -0.06 5.08
C GLU A 72 8.75 -0.93 6.15
N LEU A 73 9.50 -1.93 5.70
CA LEU A 73 10.24 -2.85 6.55
C LEU A 73 11.64 -3.05 5.98
N GLU A 74 12.62 -3.02 6.86
CA GLU A 74 14.04 -3.27 6.58
C GLU A 74 14.59 -4.36 7.51
N GLY A 75 15.87 -4.70 7.39
CA GLY A 75 16.54 -5.69 8.24
C GLY A 75 15.90 -7.07 8.10
N TRP A 76 15.66 -7.51 6.87
CA TRP A 76 15.08 -8.82 6.60
C TRP A 76 16.10 -9.92 6.89
N GLU A 77 15.62 -11.04 7.41
CA GLU A 77 16.42 -12.24 7.64
C GLU A 77 15.95 -13.40 6.75
N PRO A 78 16.83 -14.37 6.38
CA PRO A 78 16.47 -15.49 5.51
C PRO A 78 15.25 -16.30 5.95
N ASN A 79 14.96 -16.34 7.25
CA ASN A 79 13.86 -17.11 7.82
C ASN A 79 12.58 -16.29 8.03
N ASP A 80 12.59 -15.00 7.71
CA ASP A 80 11.42 -14.13 7.82
C ASP A 80 10.34 -14.57 6.83
N ASP A 81 9.13 -14.74 7.34
CA ASP A 81 7.95 -14.94 6.51
C ASP A 81 7.30 -13.57 6.23
N PRO A 82 7.24 -13.12 4.96
CA PRO A 82 6.70 -11.80 4.62
C PRO A 82 5.22 -11.60 5.04
N HIS A 83 4.42 -12.66 4.99
CA HIS A 83 3.01 -12.59 5.41
C HIS A 83 2.93 -12.43 6.94
N CYS A 84 3.72 -13.21 7.68
CA CYS A 84 3.75 -13.16 9.15
C CYS A 84 4.31 -11.82 9.65
N ARG A 85 5.40 -11.32 9.04
CA ARG A 85 6.01 -10.03 9.43
C ARG A 85 5.01 -8.88 9.26
N THR A 86 4.17 -8.94 8.23
CA THR A 86 3.07 -7.98 8.04
C THR A 86 2.02 -8.11 9.16
N SER A 87 1.54 -9.32 9.46
CA SER A 87 0.52 -9.54 10.51
C SER A 87 1.03 -9.18 11.92
N PHE A 88 2.25 -9.60 12.27
CA PHE A 88 2.84 -9.37 13.59
C PHE A 88 3.05 -7.89 13.88
N ILE A 89 3.52 -7.12 12.89
CA ILE A 89 3.67 -5.67 13.05
C ILE A 89 2.29 -4.99 13.12
N LEU A 90 1.30 -5.45 12.36
CA LEU A 90 -0.07 -4.91 12.46
C LEU A 90 -0.71 -5.18 13.83
N GLU A 91 -0.42 -6.31 14.45
CA GLU A 91 -0.94 -6.69 15.78
C GLU A 91 -0.17 -6.01 16.94
N ASN A 92 1.15 -5.82 16.82
CA ASN A 92 2.03 -5.40 17.93
C ASN A 92 2.64 -4.00 17.81
N CYS A 93 2.40 -3.25 16.74
CA CYS A 93 2.97 -1.90 16.58
C CYS A 93 2.11 -0.81 17.26
N GLY A 94 2.50 -0.43 18.48
CA GLY A 94 1.83 0.56 19.31
C GLY A 94 1.83 2.01 18.80
N THR A 95 2.44 2.30 17.65
CA THR A 95 2.37 3.62 16.98
C THR A 95 1.25 3.70 15.94
N HIS A 96 0.52 2.61 15.71
CA HIS A 96 -0.52 2.50 14.68
C HIS A 96 -1.91 2.19 15.25
N SER A 97 -2.30 2.84 16.35
CA SER A 97 -3.61 2.68 17.01
C SER A 97 -4.86 3.03 16.16
N LYS A 98 -4.73 3.19 14.84
CA LYS A 98 -5.83 3.56 13.91
C LYS A 98 -5.75 2.89 12.53
N ARG A 99 -4.97 1.84 12.34
CA ARG A 99 -5.09 1.06 11.09
C ARG A 99 -6.19 0.03 11.27
N PRO A 100 -7.16 -0.10 10.36
CA PRO A 100 -8.06 -1.24 10.39
C PRO A 100 -7.19 -2.50 10.38
N SER A 101 -7.55 -3.43 11.23
CA SER A 101 -6.78 -4.56 11.73
C SER A 101 -6.42 -5.62 10.69
N ASN A 102 -6.37 -5.28 9.40
CA ASN A 102 -5.98 -6.18 8.33
C ASN A 102 -5.59 -5.37 7.08
N CYS A 103 -4.57 -5.81 6.35
CA CYS A 103 -4.26 -5.23 5.05
C CYS A 103 -5.36 -5.64 4.05
N GLY A 104 -6.13 -4.70 3.51
CA GLY A 104 -7.22 -4.98 2.56
C GLY A 104 -6.78 -5.84 1.38
N PHE A 105 -5.57 -5.61 0.84
CA PHE A 105 -4.98 -6.45 -0.19
C PHE A 105 -4.81 -7.92 0.24
N LEU A 106 -4.27 -8.19 1.44
CA LEU A 106 -4.09 -9.57 1.93
C LEU A 106 -5.42 -10.24 2.27
N SER A 107 -6.48 -9.45 2.45
CA SER A 107 -7.83 -9.91 2.76
C SER A 107 -8.68 -10.20 1.52
N LEU A 108 -8.16 -9.91 0.32
CA LEU A 108 -8.90 -10.08 -0.92
C LEU A 108 -9.23 -11.56 -1.17
N ALA A 109 -10.52 -11.86 -1.25
CA ALA A 109 -11.01 -13.21 -1.55
C ALA A 109 -10.94 -13.57 -3.05
N LYS A 110 -10.66 -12.60 -3.92
CA LYS A 110 -10.63 -12.76 -5.38
C LYS A 110 -9.49 -11.96 -6.01
N ASN A 111 -9.13 -12.29 -7.25
CA ASN A 111 -8.07 -11.58 -7.96
C ASN A 111 -8.50 -10.14 -8.27
N PHE A 112 -7.49 -9.28 -8.47
CA PHE A 112 -7.70 -7.89 -8.83
C PHE A 112 -8.53 -7.72 -10.12
N ASP A 113 -8.28 -8.55 -11.12
CA ASP A 113 -8.99 -8.49 -12.41
C ASP A 113 -10.47 -8.90 -12.32
N ASP A 114 -10.84 -9.58 -11.22
CA ASP A 114 -12.20 -10.03 -10.94
C ASP A 114 -12.97 -9.03 -10.04
N LEU A 115 -12.34 -7.93 -9.63
CA LEU A 115 -12.99 -6.88 -8.84
C LEU A 115 -13.98 -6.09 -9.70
N THR A 116 -15.19 -5.90 -9.17
CA THR A 116 -16.09 -4.87 -9.71
C THR A 116 -15.51 -3.49 -9.41
N MET A 117 -15.98 -2.48 -10.15
CA MET A 117 -15.57 -1.10 -9.89
C MET A 117 -15.88 -0.67 -8.45
N GLU A 118 -17.02 -1.09 -7.91
CA GLU A 118 -17.40 -0.80 -6.52
C GLU A 118 -16.42 -1.40 -5.51
N GLU A 119 -16.06 -2.67 -5.66
CA GLU A 119 -15.09 -3.33 -4.78
C GLU A 119 -13.69 -2.73 -4.92
N TYR A 120 -13.29 -2.36 -6.14
CA TYR A 120 -12.05 -1.63 -6.36
C TYR A 120 -12.06 -0.28 -5.62
N TYR A 121 -13.15 0.48 -5.71
CA TYR A 121 -13.26 1.75 -4.98
C TYR A 121 -13.19 1.54 -3.48
N MET A 122 -13.95 0.59 -2.92
CA MET A 122 -13.90 0.28 -1.48
C MET A 122 -12.49 -0.11 -1.04
N LEU A 123 -11.80 -0.93 -1.83
CA LEU A 123 -10.42 -1.35 -1.58
C LEU A 123 -9.44 -0.17 -1.62
N GLU A 124 -9.56 0.75 -2.57
CA GLU A 124 -8.74 1.96 -2.60
C GLU A 124 -9.03 2.88 -1.41
N MET A 125 -10.29 3.01 -1.00
CA MET A 125 -10.66 3.79 0.18
C MET A 125 -10.05 3.22 1.47
N ASP A 126 -10.03 1.89 1.62
CA ASP A 126 -9.31 1.20 2.70
C ASP A 126 -7.80 1.47 2.64
N ARG A 127 -7.21 1.40 1.44
CA ARG A 127 -5.79 1.73 1.23
C ARG A 127 -5.43 3.11 1.78
N PHE A 128 -6.36 4.05 1.66
CA PHE A 128 -6.20 5.42 2.08
C PHE A 128 -6.62 5.70 3.53
N GLY A 129 -7.24 4.72 4.21
CA GLY A 129 -7.81 4.89 5.53
C GLY A 129 -8.87 5.99 5.55
N ILE A 130 -9.69 6.06 4.50
CA ILE A 130 -10.84 6.97 4.41
C ILE A 130 -12.07 6.19 4.89
N ASP A 131 -12.60 6.53 6.06
CA ASP A 131 -13.80 5.88 6.60
C ASP A 131 -15.03 6.21 5.73
N ALA A 132 -15.79 5.17 5.32
CA ALA A 132 -17.00 5.31 4.50
C ALA A 132 -18.07 6.22 5.16
N ASP A 133 -18.11 6.29 6.49
CA ASP A 133 -18.99 7.20 7.24
C ASP A 133 -18.63 8.69 7.05
N SER A 134 -17.41 9.00 6.61
CA SER A 134 -17.00 10.36 6.21
C SER A 134 -17.56 10.75 4.84
N VAL A 135 -18.10 9.78 4.10
CA VAL A 135 -18.54 9.88 2.70
C VAL A 135 -20.06 10.00 2.62
N ASP A 136 -20.79 9.56 3.65
CA ASP A 136 -22.27 9.55 3.66
C ASP A 136 -22.89 10.97 3.66
N GLY A 137 -22.08 12.00 3.92
CA GLY A 137 -22.44 13.41 3.70
C GLY A 137 -22.25 13.93 2.27
N LEU A 138 -21.93 13.08 1.28
CA LEU A 138 -21.81 13.41 -0.15
C LEU A 138 -23.17 13.33 -0.86
N GLU A 139 -24.13 14.14 -0.43
CA GLU A 139 -25.10 14.63 -1.40
C GLU A 139 -24.33 15.45 -2.46
N LEU A 140 -24.69 15.23 -3.72
CA LEU A 140 -24.03 15.58 -4.98
C LEU A 140 -23.85 17.10 -5.20
N GLU A 141 -23.13 17.75 -4.31
CA GLU A 141 -22.67 19.09 -4.48
C GLU A 141 -21.17 19.11 -4.14
N HIS A 142 -20.36 19.33 -5.18
CA HIS A 142 -18.92 19.62 -5.13
C HIS A 142 -18.01 18.39 -4.86
N PRO A 143 -18.02 17.37 -5.75
CA PRO A 143 -17.19 16.15 -5.62
C PRO A 143 -15.69 16.45 -5.50
N GLY A 144 -15.24 17.53 -6.16
CA GLY A 144 -13.85 17.94 -6.22
C GLY A 144 -13.29 18.51 -4.91
N GLU A 145 -14.09 18.94 -3.95
CA GLU A 145 -13.57 19.56 -2.70
C GLU A 145 -13.47 18.54 -1.55
N LYS A 146 -14.27 17.47 -1.59
CA LYS A 146 -14.27 16.40 -0.58
C LYS A 146 -13.26 15.29 -0.87
N LEU A 147 -13.04 14.94 -2.14
CA LEU A 147 -11.86 14.16 -2.57
C LEU A 147 -10.57 14.82 -2.07
N VAL A 148 -10.57 16.15 -2.06
CA VAL A 148 -9.43 16.97 -1.67
C VAL A 148 -9.18 16.98 -0.16
N GLY A 149 -10.24 17.02 0.66
CA GLY A 149 -10.12 16.81 2.10
C GLY A 149 -9.67 15.40 2.49
N ALA A 150 -10.07 14.38 1.72
CA ALA A 150 -9.71 12.99 1.95
C ALA A 150 -8.28 12.62 1.48
N LEU A 151 -7.76 13.32 0.45
CA LEU A 151 -6.39 13.13 -0.05
C LEU A 151 -5.34 13.93 0.73
N HIS A 152 -5.73 14.96 1.48
CA HIS A 152 -4.80 15.80 2.25
C HIS A 152 -4.01 15.03 3.34
N PRO A 153 -4.60 14.07 4.10
CA PRO A 153 -3.84 13.19 5.00
C PRO A 153 -2.95 12.17 4.29
N LEU A 154 -3.15 11.92 2.99
CA LEU A 154 -2.34 10.99 2.20
C LEU A 154 -1.05 11.61 1.72
N ALA A 155 -1.08 12.90 1.34
CA ALA A 155 0.10 13.66 0.99
C ALA A 155 1.09 13.78 2.17
N ALA A 156 0.61 13.67 3.42
CA ALA A 156 1.45 13.64 4.63
C ALA A 156 1.97 12.25 5.02
N LYS A 157 1.50 11.18 4.37
CA LYS A 157 1.85 9.76 4.64
C LYS A 157 2.70 9.14 3.53
N LEU A 158 2.91 9.86 2.43
CA LEU A 158 3.77 9.49 1.31
C LEU A 158 5.07 10.31 1.47
N PRO A 159 6.25 9.71 1.21
CA PRO A 159 7.54 10.38 1.39
C PRO A 159 7.71 11.63 0.52
#